data_AF-A0A2H0J917-F1
#
_entry.id   AF-A0A2H0J917-F1
#
_cell.length_a   1.000
_cell.length_b   1.000
_cell.length_c   1.000
_cell.angle_alpha   90.00
_cell.angle_beta   90.00
_cell.angle_gamma   90.00
#
_symmetry.space_group_name_H-M   'P 1'
#
loop_
_entity.id
_entity.type
_entity.pdbx_description
1 polymer ?
#
loop_
_entity_poly.entity_id
_entity_poly.type
_entity_poly.pdbx_seq_one_letter_code
_entity_poly.pdbx_strand_id
1 'polypeptide(L)'
;MSNLFLLDSISCVDARHAQSVVVSGSHGGVSAAQFVLSQAAERPRAVFFNDAGVGKQEAGIAALKLLEAANIAAATYSHDSACIGNAQDAWDHGVISHVNPQMQARGVRPGQTVQHAAANYIV
;
A
#
# COMPACT_ATOMS: atom_id res chain seq x y z
N MET A 1 3.60 -17.71 7.40
CA MET A 1 4.44 -16.57 7.78
C MET A 1 4.49 -15.63 6.59
N SER A 2 3.76 -14.53 6.68
CA SER A 2 3.69 -13.50 5.63
C SER A 2 4.88 -12.56 5.80
N ASN A 3 5.75 -12.48 4.79
CA ASN A 3 6.92 -11.61 4.81
C ASN A 3 6.51 -10.14 4.61
N LEU A 4 7.31 -9.22 5.14
CA LEU A 4 7.21 -7.78 4.88
C LEU A 4 8.34 -7.36 3.93
N PHE A 5 8.00 -6.62 2.88
CA PHE A 5 8.97 -6.02 1.96
C PHE A 5 8.77 -4.51 1.90
N LEU A 6 9.88 -3.79 1.95
CA LEU A 6 9.93 -2.34 1.75
C LEU A 6 10.49 -2.08 0.35
N LEU A 7 9.69 -1.42 -0.51
CA LEU A 7 10.05 -1.16 -1.90
C LEU A 7 9.94 0.33 -2.22
N ASP A 8 11.06 1.03 -2.40
CA ASP A 8 11.06 2.46 -2.76
C ASP A 8 10.24 2.73 -4.02
N SER A 9 10.26 1.81 -4.98
CA SER A 9 9.38 1.81 -6.16
C SER A 9 8.51 0.57 -6.22
N ILE A 10 7.19 0.75 -6.38
CA ILE A 10 6.26 -0.36 -6.63
C ILE A 10 6.55 -1.07 -7.96
N SER A 11 7.23 -0.41 -8.91
CA SER A 11 7.63 -1.06 -10.17
C SER A 11 8.59 -2.23 -9.96
N CYS A 12 9.20 -2.36 -8.78
CA CYS A 12 10.06 -3.47 -8.39
C CYS A 12 9.26 -4.68 -7.86
N VAL A 13 7.93 -4.59 -7.75
CA VAL A 13 7.10 -5.72 -7.36
C VAL A 13 7.17 -6.82 -8.42
N ASP A 14 7.33 -8.05 -7.94
CA ASP A 14 7.46 -9.25 -8.76
C ASP A 14 6.97 -10.48 -7.98
N ALA A 15 7.14 -11.66 -8.57
CA ALA A 15 6.73 -12.94 -7.99
C ALA A 15 7.31 -13.25 -6.60
N ARG A 16 8.44 -12.63 -6.18
CA ARG A 16 9.03 -12.84 -4.85
C ARG A 16 8.20 -12.20 -3.74
N HIS A 17 7.34 -11.25 -4.09
CA HIS A 17 6.46 -10.51 -3.20
C HIS A 17 5.07 -11.14 -3.09
N ALA A 18 4.87 -12.29 -3.73
CA ALA A 18 3.66 -13.09 -3.60
C ALA A 18 3.32 -13.37 -2.12
N GLN A 19 2.03 -13.30 -1.79
CA GLN A 19 1.50 -13.57 -0.45
C GLN A 19 2.12 -12.75 0.70
N SER A 20 2.79 -11.64 0.37
CA SER A 20 3.51 -10.79 1.33
C SER A 20 2.77 -9.49 1.64
N VAL A 21 3.27 -8.74 2.62
CA VAL A 21 2.92 -7.34 2.84
C VAL A 21 3.98 -6.47 2.16
N VAL A 22 3.55 -5.53 1.32
CA VAL A 22 4.46 -4.59 0.64
C VAL A 22 4.17 -3.17 1.12
N VAL A 23 5.17 -2.50 1.67
CA VAL A 23 5.13 -1.05 1.90
C VAL A 23 5.96 -0.39 0.84
N SER A 24 5.34 0.49 0.05
CA SER A 24 6.00 1.15 -1.06
C SER A 24 6.23 2.64 -0.83
N GLY A 25 7.36 3.15 -1.32
CA GLY A 25 7.62 4.58 -1.44
C GLY A 25 6.82 5.25 -2.57
N SER A 26 6.20 4.50 -3.47
CA SER A 26 5.42 5.05 -4.58
C SER A 26 4.07 5.65 -4.14
N HIS A 27 3.55 6.59 -4.92
CA HIS A 27 2.20 7.10 -4.71
C HIS A 27 1.12 6.09 -5.12
N GLY A 28 -0.06 6.16 -4.51
CA GLY A 28 -1.20 5.26 -4.74
C GLY A 28 -1.99 5.55 -6.01
N GLY A 29 -1.32 5.86 -7.13
CA GLY A 29 -1.97 6.22 -8.39
C GLY A 29 -2.37 5.02 -9.26
N VAL A 30 -2.98 5.31 -10.42
CA VAL A 30 -3.44 4.28 -11.38
C VAL A 30 -2.30 3.35 -11.83
N SER A 31 -1.14 3.91 -12.17
CA SER A 31 0.04 3.14 -12.58
C SER A 31 0.54 2.21 -11.48
N ALA A 32 0.51 2.65 -10.21
CA ALA A 32 0.92 1.84 -9.08
C ALA A 32 0.05 0.58 -8.92
N ALA A 33 -1.27 0.72 -9.08
CA ALA A 33 -2.16 -0.44 -9.09
C ALA A 33 -1.87 -1.39 -10.25
N GLN A 34 -1.54 -0.88 -11.45
CA GLN A 34 -1.22 -1.71 -12.61
C GLN A 34 0.00 -2.61 -12.37
N PHE A 35 1.04 -2.12 -11.68
CA PHE A 35 2.21 -2.94 -11.32
C PHE A 35 1.85 -4.09 -10.38
N VAL A 36 0.91 -3.88 -9.45
CA VAL A 36 0.42 -4.94 -8.55
C VAL A 36 -0.49 -5.93 -9.30
N LEU A 37 -1.36 -5.42 -10.17
CA LEU A 37 -2.33 -6.24 -10.92
C LEU A 37 -1.68 -7.07 -12.03
N SER A 38 -0.55 -6.63 -12.57
CA SER A 38 0.20 -7.36 -13.58
C SER A 38 0.89 -8.63 -13.04
N GLN A 39 0.92 -8.81 -11.71
CA GLN A 39 1.42 -10.04 -11.09
C GLN A 39 0.40 -11.18 -11.31
N ALA A 40 0.75 -12.10 -12.21
CA ALA A 40 -0.18 -13.05 -12.84
C ALA A 40 -0.55 -14.27 -11.98
N ALA A 41 0.39 -14.84 -11.22
CA ALA A 41 0.17 -16.07 -10.48
C ALA A 41 -0.24 -15.80 -9.03
N GLU A 42 0.48 -14.91 -8.35
CA GLU A 42 0.27 -14.59 -6.95
C GLU A 42 0.58 -13.12 -6.71
N ARG A 43 -0.20 -12.50 -5.82
CA ARG A 43 -0.15 -11.07 -5.54
C ARG A 43 0.20 -10.82 -4.07
N PRO A 44 0.69 -9.62 -3.72
CA PRO A 44 0.78 -9.21 -2.33
C PRO A 44 -0.59 -9.32 -1.63
N ARG A 45 -0.59 -9.69 -0.35
CA ARG A 45 -1.79 -9.74 0.51
C ARG A 45 -2.26 -8.36 0.92
N ALA A 46 -1.31 -7.44 1.09
CA ALA A 46 -1.55 -6.05 1.41
C ALA A 46 -0.48 -5.16 0.78
N VAL A 47 -0.88 -3.98 0.29
CA VAL A 47 0.04 -2.98 -0.26
C VAL A 47 -0.23 -1.61 0.35
N PHE A 48 0.84 -0.89 0.71
CA PHE A 48 0.79 0.47 1.23
C PHE A 48 1.48 1.43 0.27
N PHE A 49 0.88 2.58 0.03
CA PHE A 49 1.40 3.63 -0.86
C PHE A 49 1.41 4.99 -0.19
N ASN A 50 2.20 5.93 -0.70
CA ASN A 50 2.06 7.34 -0.32
C ASN A 50 0.78 7.92 -0.95
N ASP A 51 0.03 8.78 -0.25
CA ASP A 51 -1.17 9.41 -0.84
C ASP A 51 -0.88 10.57 -1.80
N ALA A 52 0.36 11.08 -1.80
CA ALA A 52 0.82 12.21 -2.60
C ALA A 52 -0.13 13.43 -2.55
N GLY A 53 -0.72 13.67 -1.37
CA GLY A 53 -1.67 14.76 -1.17
C GLY A 53 -3.01 14.56 -1.88
N VAL A 54 -3.34 13.32 -2.23
CA VAL A 54 -4.57 12.86 -2.93
C VAL A 54 -4.68 13.37 -4.37
N GLY A 55 -4.30 14.61 -4.64
CA GLY A 55 -4.33 15.21 -5.97
C GLY A 55 -5.75 15.45 -6.50
N LYS A 56 -5.82 16.06 -7.69
CA LYS A 56 -7.10 16.32 -8.38
C LYS A 56 -7.80 14.99 -8.67
N GLN A 57 -9.10 14.93 -8.38
CA GLN A 57 -9.93 13.74 -8.65
C GLN A 57 -9.35 12.46 -8.01
N GLU A 58 -8.78 12.58 -6.81
CA GLU A 58 -8.27 11.43 -6.04
C GLU A 58 -7.12 10.67 -6.73
N ALA A 59 -6.40 11.33 -7.65
CA ALA A 59 -5.37 10.70 -8.47
C ALA A 59 -4.26 9.98 -7.69
N GLY A 60 -3.88 10.48 -6.51
CA GLY A 60 -2.87 9.93 -5.61
C GLY A 60 -3.33 8.73 -4.79
N ILE A 61 -4.64 8.45 -4.74
CA ILE A 61 -5.23 7.29 -4.04
C ILE A 61 -6.07 6.39 -4.97
N ALA A 62 -6.05 6.64 -6.28
CA ALA A 62 -6.83 5.90 -7.28
C ALA A 62 -6.57 4.38 -7.25
N ALA A 63 -5.39 3.95 -6.78
CA ALA A 63 -5.05 2.54 -6.59
C ALA A 63 -6.01 1.83 -5.63
N LEU A 64 -6.54 2.51 -4.60
CA LEU A 64 -7.41 1.90 -3.61
C LEU A 64 -8.65 1.28 -4.25
N LYS A 65 -9.31 2.03 -5.15
CA LYS A 65 -10.50 1.58 -5.88
C LYS A 65 -10.17 0.46 -6.87
N LEU A 66 -9.04 0.56 -7.57
CA LEU A 66 -8.62 -0.46 -8.54
C LEU A 66 -8.26 -1.79 -7.86
N LEU A 67 -7.56 -1.73 -6.73
CA LEU A 67 -7.15 -2.89 -5.97
C LEU A 67 -8.31 -3.50 -5.18
N GLU A 68 -9.26 -2.68 -4.71
CA GLU A 68 -10.53 -3.15 -4.16
C GLU A 68 -11.28 -4.05 -5.16
N ALA A 69 -11.41 -3.62 -6.42
CA ALA A 69 -12.08 -4.38 -7.47
C ALA A 69 -11.40 -5.73 -7.77
N ALA A 70 -10.10 -5.84 -7.47
CA ALA A 70 -9.32 -7.07 -7.58
C ALA A 70 -9.22 -7.86 -6.26
N ASN A 71 -9.95 -7.44 -5.23
CA ASN A 71 -9.94 -8.01 -3.88
C ASN A 71 -8.56 -8.03 -3.19
N ILE A 72 -7.78 -6.96 -3.38
CA ILE A 72 -6.46 -6.79 -2.77
C ILE A 72 -6.57 -5.71 -1.68
N ALA A 73 -6.06 -5.99 -0.49
CA ALA A 73 -6.04 -5.00 0.58
C ALA A 73 -5.03 -3.90 0.26
N ALA A 74 -5.48 -2.65 0.32
CA ALA A 74 -4.65 -1.52 0.02
C ALA A 74 -4.94 -0.34 0.96
N ALA A 75 -3.87 0.32 1.37
CA ALA A 75 -3.94 1.55 2.13
C ALA A 75 -2.97 2.56 1.56
N THR A 76 -3.20 3.83 1.89
CA THR A 76 -2.22 4.89 1.69
C THR A 76 -1.82 5.50 3.02
N TYR A 77 -0.59 5.98 3.11
CA TYR A 77 -0.09 6.80 4.21
C TYR A 77 0.08 8.25 3.75
N SER A 78 -0.01 9.18 4.71
CA SER A 78 0.07 10.61 4.45
C SER A 78 1.46 11.00 3.93
N HIS A 79 1.48 11.75 2.83
CA HIS A 79 2.70 12.41 2.34
C HIS A 79 3.34 13.36 3.36
N ASP A 80 2.58 13.88 4.33
CA ASP A 80 3.11 14.71 5.43
C ASP A 80 3.81 13.88 6.51
N SER A 81 3.55 12.56 6.56
CA SER A 81 4.12 11.67 7.58
C SER A 81 5.37 10.92 7.13
N ALA A 82 5.57 10.76 5.82
CA ALA A 82 6.74 10.10 5.25
C ALA A 82 6.99 10.53 3.79
N CYS A 83 8.26 10.57 3.41
CA CYS A 83 8.75 10.97 2.09
C CYS A 83 8.32 9.98 1.00
N ILE A 84 7.76 10.52 -0.09
CA ILE A 84 7.57 9.74 -1.32
C ILE A 84 8.93 9.27 -1.85
N GLY A 85 8.99 8.04 -2.33
CA GLY A 85 10.20 7.38 -2.82
C GLY A 85 11.06 6.73 -1.73
N ASN A 86 10.63 6.75 -0.47
CA ASN A 86 11.36 6.12 0.64
C ASN A 86 10.44 5.19 1.44
N ALA A 87 10.56 3.88 1.19
CA ALA A 87 9.73 2.88 1.87
C ALA A 87 10.16 2.64 3.32
N GLN A 88 11.42 2.92 3.68
CA GLN A 88 11.88 2.83 5.06
C GLN A 88 11.27 3.95 5.92
N ASP A 89 11.24 5.18 5.41
CA ASP A 89 10.58 6.31 6.08
C ASP A 89 9.08 6.07 6.22
N ALA A 90 8.45 5.50 5.18
CA ALA A 90 7.05 5.05 5.27
C ALA A 90 6.83 3.99 6.36
N TRP A 91 7.78 3.07 6.55
CA TRP A 91 7.70 2.06 7.60
C TRP A 91 7.89 2.65 9.00
N ASP A 92 8.84 3.56 9.17
CA ASP A 92 9.21 4.09 10.49
C ASP A 92 8.26 5.21 10.94
N HIS A 93 7.74 6.00 10.02
CA HIS A 93 7.02 7.25 10.31
C HIS A 93 5.64 7.35 9.65
N GLY A 94 5.34 6.51 8.67
CA GLY A 94 4.10 6.60 7.90
C GLY A 94 2.84 6.45 8.76
N VAL A 95 1.89 7.35 8.54
CA VAL A 95 0.55 7.34 9.16
C VAL A 95 -0.50 7.11 8.09
N ILE A 96 -1.34 6.09 8.27
CA ILE A 96 -2.42 5.75 7.33
C ILE A 96 -3.36 6.94 7.13
N SER A 97 -3.59 7.33 5.88
CA SER A 97 -4.51 8.41 5.51
C SER A 97 -5.81 7.88 4.90
N HIS A 98 -5.73 6.90 3.98
CA HIS A 98 -6.90 6.31 3.34
C HIS A 98 -6.78 4.80 3.23
N VAL A 99 -7.91 4.10 3.28
CA VAL A 99 -7.98 2.63 3.28
C VAL A 99 -9.13 2.15 2.42
N ASN A 100 -8.92 1.05 1.69
CA ASN A 100 -10.02 0.37 1.00
C ASN A 100 -10.83 -0.53 1.94
N PRO A 101 -12.03 -1.02 1.54
CA PRO A 101 -12.89 -1.83 2.40
C PRO A 101 -12.22 -3.09 2.96
N GLN A 102 -11.32 -3.73 2.22
CA GLN A 102 -10.58 -4.91 2.65
C GLN A 102 -9.65 -4.60 3.85
N MET A 103 -8.99 -3.45 3.85
CA MET A 103 -8.23 -2.93 5.00
C MET A 103 -9.15 -2.63 6.19
N GLN A 104 -10.27 -1.96 5.93
CA GLN A 104 -11.23 -1.62 6.98
C GLN A 104 -11.81 -2.86 7.67
N ALA A 105 -12.13 -3.91 6.90
CA ALA A 105 -12.66 -5.17 7.42
C ALA A 105 -11.70 -5.87 8.40
N ARG A 106 -10.39 -5.58 8.32
CA ARG A 106 -9.36 -6.08 9.24
C ARG A 106 -8.99 -5.10 10.35
N GLY A 107 -9.81 -4.08 10.58
CA GLY A 107 -9.60 -3.12 11.68
C GLY A 107 -8.59 -2.01 11.38
N VAL A 108 -8.04 -1.94 10.16
CA VAL A 108 -7.15 -0.84 9.78
C VAL A 108 -7.96 0.44 9.58
N ARG A 109 -7.48 1.56 10.15
CA ARG A 109 -8.14 2.87 10.13
C ARG A 109 -7.14 3.99 9.86
N PRO A 110 -7.56 5.11 9.25
CA PRO A 110 -6.76 6.33 9.20
C PRO A 110 -6.29 6.77 10.59
N GLY A 111 -5.09 7.33 10.67
CA GLY A 111 -4.43 7.76 11.91
C GLY A 111 -3.58 6.67 12.59
N GLN A 112 -3.70 5.40 12.19
CA GLN A 112 -2.78 4.34 12.65
C GLN A 112 -1.42 4.47 11.96
N THR A 113 -0.35 3.97 12.58
CA THR A 113 0.95 3.84 11.91
C THR A 113 0.91 2.74 10.86
N VAL A 114 1.76 2.85 9.83
CA VAL A 114 1.94 1.80 8.81
C VAL A 114 2.30 0.46 9.46
N GLN A 115 3.15 0.47 10.49
CA GLN A 115 3.54 -0.75 11.22
C GLN A 115 2.34 -1.43 11.89
N HIS A 116 1.51 -0.66 12.59
CA HIS A 116 0.31 -1.19 13.23
C HIS A 116 -0.67 -1.76 12.19
N ALA A 117 -0.88 -1.04 11.09
CA ALA A 117 -1.73 -1.51 10.01
C ALA A 117 -1.20 -2.81 9.37
N ALA A 118 0.10 -2.86 9.07
CA ALA A 118 0.76 -4.02 8.47
C ALA A 118 0.71 -5.26 9.37
N ALA A 119 0.78 -5.10 10.70
CA ALA A 119 0.68 -6.20 11.66
C ALA A 119 -0.63 -7.00 11.52
N ASN A 120 -1.72 -6.40 11.05
CA ASN A 120 -3.00 -7.11 10.79
C ASN A 120 -2.93 -8.08 9.59
N TYR A 121 -1.80 -8.07 8.87
CA TYR A 121 -1.54 -8.91 7.71
C TYR A 121 -0.31 -9.79 7.88
N ILE A 122 0.53 -9.56 8.89
CA ILE A 122 1.68 -10.42 9.19
C ILE A 122 1.19 -11.55 10.10
N VAL A 123 1.03 -12.75 9.52
CA VAL A 123 0.64 -14.01 10.19
C VAL A 123 1.62 -15.11 9.85
#